data_AF-A0A0C9WZE0-F1
#
_entry.id   AF-A0A0C9WZE0-F1
#
_cell.length_a   1.000
_cell.length_b   1.000
_cell.length_c   1.000
_cell.angle_alpha   90.00
_cell.angle_beta   90.00
_cell.angle_gamma   90.00
#
_symmetry.space_group_name_H-M   'P 1'
#
loop_
_entity.id
_entity.type
_entity.pdbx_description
1 polymer ?
#
loop_
_entity_poly.entity_id
_entity_poly.type
_entity_poly.pdbx_seq_one_letter_code
_entity_poly.pdbx_strand_id
1 'polypeptide(L)'
;MSSDSQLLLMVDDPQLNATYGGGQWQTSTMFQWYGGTIVWPQFADSSTANVTGSAFLSFEGIAIAFGGNTPKPFRDSQTLTVSIDGAPSYNTSYDDPRPQSFHLQLYQSPMLPEGTHNITLTHIAGTALDYAVITAGQNTPLTGKTVIVDNEDPSIRFIGSWTRNTDLLFQSYPFHNSTHQSTTQGDSFIFRFSGTSLNIYGIMDWANLGTVSASYTLDGATTSQTYPVTTSSSKYQDNTNDQYNFLLYSNTSLTAGDHTLVVNVAKCVGTTLSACHERAGACKRGMPVRFLACIGVKERAPA
;
A
#
# COMPACT_ATOMS: atom_id res chain seq x y z
N MET A 1 -28.06 7.63 0.09
CA MET A 1 -27.61 6.24 0.26
C MET A 1 -26.32 6.33 1.05
N SER A 2 -26.31 5.82 2.28
CA SER A 2 -25.06 5.71 3.06
C SER A 2 -24.15 4.78 2.28
N SER A 3 -23.04 5.29 1.80
CA SER A 3 -21.95 4.45 1.31
C SER A 3 -21.36 3.80 2.56
N ASP A 4 -21.82 2.60 2.90
CA ASP A 4 -21.11 1.80 3.92
C ASP A 4 -19.68 1.61 3.42
N SER A 5 -18.71 2.09 4.21
CA SER A 5 -17.29 1.86 3.94
C SER A 5 -17.08 0.35 3.90
N GLN A 6 -16.58 -0.15 2.76
CA GLN A 6 -16.25 -1.56 2.61
C GLN A 6 -14.95 -1.85 3.36
N LEU A 7 -14.96 -2.88 4.19
CA LEU A 7 -13.77 -3.30 4.91
C LEU A 7 -12.82 -4.05 3.97
N LEU A 8 -11.57 -3.60 3.93
CA LEU A 8 -10.53 -4.15 3.06
C LEU A 8 -9.49 -4.89 3.90
N LEU A 9 -9.21 -6.14 3.57
CA LEU A 9 -8.23 -6.98 4.26
C LEU A 9 -6.96 -7.08 3.44
N MET A 10 -5.84 -6.66 4.01
CA MET A 10 -4.53 -6.71 3.38
C MET A 10 -3.84 -8.03 3.68
N VAL A 11 -3.37 -8.70 2.63
CA VAL A 11 -2.63 -9.97 2.71
C VAL A 11 -1.30 -9.83 1.97
N ASP A 12 -0.22 -9.99 2.70
CA ASP A 12 1.17 -9.90 2.22
C ASP A 12 1.57 -11.09 1.33
N ASP A 13 2.53 -10.95 0.40
CA ASP A 13 2.92 -12.03 -0.52
C ASP A 13 3.29 -13.37 0.16
N PRO A 14 4.00 -13.41 1.31
CA PRO A 14 4.33 -14.66 1.97
C PRO A 14 3.12 -15.26 2.69
N GLN A 15 2.06 -14.47 2.91
CA GLN A 15 0.82 -14.86 3.60
C GLN A 15 -0.31 -15.24 2.63
N LEU A 16 -0.13 -15.03 1.32
CA LEU A 16 -1.11 -15.42 0.30
C LEU A 16 -1.37 -16.93 0.29
N ASN A 17 -0.46 -17.75 0.84
CA ASN A 17 -0.49 -19.21 0.76
C ASN A 17 -0.70 -19.71 -0.68
N ALA A 18 -0.18 -18.95 -1.66
CA ALA A 18 -0.34 -19.24 -3.06
C ALA A 18 0.56 -20.41 -3.48
N THR A 19 0.02 -21.27 -4.33
CA THR A 19 0.79 -22.29 -5.06
C THR A 19 1.24 -21.71 -6.38
N TYR A 20 2.55 -21.56 -6.55
CA TYR A 20 3.15 -21.01 -7.76
C TYR A 20 3.54 -22.13 -8.75
N GLY A 21 3.33 -21.88 -10.04
CA GLY A 21 3.60 -22.82 -11.13
C GLY A 21 4.31 -22.18 -12.33
N GLY A 22 4.57 -23.01 -13.35
CA GLY A 22 5.26 -22.62 -14.60
C GLY A 22 6.79 -22.66 -14.53
N GLY A 23 7.38 -22.57 -13.34
CA GLY A 23 8.83 -22.57 -13.15
C GLY A 23 9.22 -22.15 -11.74
N GLN A 24 10.51 -21.86 -11.53
CA GLN A 24 11.01 -21.37 -10.24
C GLN A 24 10.80 -19.86 -10.13
N TRP A 25 9.88 -19.46 -9.26
CA TRP A 25 9.65 -18.05 -8.93
C TRP A 25 10.81 -17.50 -8.07
N GLN A 26 11.08 -16.21 -8.23
CA GLN A 26 12.09 -15.50 -7.44
C GLN A 26 11.42 -14.58 -6.45
N THR A 27 12.13 -14.32 -5.35
CA THR A 27 11.71 -13.36 -4.31
C THR A 27 12.76 -12.27 -4.19
N SER A 28 12.29 -11.03 -4.07
CA SER A 28 13.15 -9.88 -3.83
C SER A 28 12.79 -9.30 -2.48
N THR A 29 13.82 -9.00 -1.69
CA THR A 29 13.67 -8.40 -0.37
C THR A 29 14.11 -6.94 -0.43
N MET A 30 13.15 -6.02 -0.41
CA MET A 30 13.43 -4.58 -0.35
C MET A 30 12.42 -3.88 0.54
N PHE A 31 12.85 -2.81 1.19
CA PHE A 31 12.03 -2.04 2.14
C PHE A 31 10.82 -1.35 1.51
N GLN A 32 10.79 -1.21 0.17
CA GLN A 32 9.68 -0.53 -0.51
C GLN A 32 8.46 -1.43 -0.69
N TRP A 33 8.63 -2.75 -0.69
CA TRP A 33 7.52 -3.70 -0.85
C TRP A 33 6.71 -3.79 0.43
N TYR A 34 5.41 -4.07 0.30
CA TYR A 34 4.63 -4.41 1.47
C TYR A 34 5.20 -5.70 2.10
N GLY A 35 5.27 -5.75 3.43
CA GLY A 35 5.94 -6.85 4.14
C GLY A 35 7.46 -6.98 3.92
N GLY A 36 8.04 -6.22 2.98
CA GLY A 36 9.45 -6.24 2.61
C GLY A 36 9.80 -7.26 1.52
N THR A 37 8.83 -7.95 0.94
CA THR A 37 9.02 -8.98 -0.09
C THR A 37 8.14 -8.78 -1.31
N ILE A 38 8.57 -9.33 -2.44
CA ILE A 38 7.76 -9.42 -3.66
C ILE A 38 8.20 -10.67 -4.42
N VAL A 39 7.27 -11.31 -5.12
CA VAL A 39 7.50 -12.58 -5.83
C VAL A 39 7.16 -12.47 -7.31
N TRP A 40 8.02 -12.96 -8.20
CA TRP A 40 7.79 -12.89 -9.65
C TRP A 40 8.36 -14.10 -10.42
N PRO A 41 7.80 -14.44 -11.59
CA PRO A 41 8.30 -15.52 -12.43
C PRO A 41 9.44 -15.01 -13.30
N GLN A 42 10.66 -14.93 -12.75
CA GLN A 42 11.84 -14.43 -13.49
C GLN A 42 12.08 -15.19 -14.81
N PHE A 43 11.78 -16.48 -14.85
CA PHE A 43 11.89 -17.32 -16.06
C PHE A 43 10.95 -16.87 -17.20
N ALA A 44 9.94 -16.07 -16.90
CA ALA A 44 8.95 -15.54 -17.85
C ALA A 44 9.12 -14.02 -18.11
N ASP A 45 10.19 -13.39 -17.61
CA ASP A 45 10.46 -11.95 -17.76
C ASP A 45 11.30 -11.66 -19.03
N SER A 46 10.82 -12.14 -20.19
CA SER A 46 11.53 -12.04 -21.47
C SER A 46 10.61 -12.23 -22.66
N SER A 47 10.87 -11.51 -23.76
CA SER A 47 10.18 -11.72 -25.04
C SER A 47 10.49 -13.06 -25.71
N THR A 48 11.53 -13.77 -25.25
CA THR A 48 11.90 -15.11 -25.71
C THR A 48 11.38 -16.22 -24.80
N ALA A 49 10.74 -15.89 -23.68
CA ALA A 49 10.15 -16.88 -22.79
C ALA A 49 9.01 -17.61 -23.52
N ASN A 50 9.01 -18.94 -23.40
CA ASN A 50 7.98 -19.81 -23.98
C ASN A 50 7.06 -20.43 -22.90
N VAL A 51 7.28 -20.09 -21.64
CA VAL A 51 6.49 -20.51 -20.48
C VAL A 51 6.17 -19.28 -19.64
N THR A 52 4.96 -19.23 -19.08
CA THR A 52 4.50 -18.16 -18.19
C THR A 52 4.28 -18.70 -16.78
N GLY A 53 4.28 -17.81 -15.80
CA GLY A 53 3.95 -18.15 -14.43
C GLY A 53 2.46 -18.38 -14.21
N SER A 54 2.15 -19.15 -13.17
CA SER A 54 0.81 -19.28 -12.62
C SER A 54 0.82 -19.15 -11.09
N ALA A 55 -0.26 -18.67 -10.52
CA ALA A 55 -0.50 -18.61 -9.08
C ALA A 55 -1.92 -19.10 -8.79
N PHE A 56 -2.07 -19.95 -7.79
CA PHE A 56 -3.36 -20.45 -7.31
C PHE A 56 -3.48 -20.20 -5.82
N LEU A 57 -4.57 -19.59 -5.36
CA LEU A 57 -4.84 -19.35 -3.94
C LEU A 57 -6.33 -19.33 -3.65
N SER A 58 -6.66 -19.43 -2.36
CA SER A 58 -8.02 -19.29 -1.84
C SER A 58 -8.14 -18.02 -1.02
N PHE A 59 -9.30 -17.37 -1.07
CA PHE A 59 -9.62 -16.21 -0.23
C PHE A 59 -11.05 -16.29 0.28
N GLU A 60 -11.35 -15.60 1.38
CA GLU A 60 -12.69 -15.53 1.96
C GLU A 60 -13.15 -14.07 2.00
N GLY A 61 -14.25 -13.76 1.33
CA GLY A 61 -14.74 -12.39 1.14
C GLY A 61 -15.74 -12.31 0.00
N ILE A 62 -15.87 -11.12 -0.58
CA ILE A 62 -16.74 -10.84 -1.73
C ILE A 62 -15.98 -10.31 -2.95
N ALA A 63 -14.71 -9.95 -2.83
CA ALA A 63 -13.84 -9.62 -3.96
C ALA A 63 -12.37 -9.73 -3.55
N ILE A 64 -11.47 -9.84 -4.53
CA ILE A 64 -10.01 -9.78 -4.34
C ILE A 64 -9.38 -8.90 -5.41
N ALA A 65 -8.39 -8.10 -5.01
CA ALA A 65 -7.50 -7.35 -5.88
C ALA A 65 -6.04 -7.73 -5.61
N PHE A 66 -5.17 -7.61 -6.62
CA PHE A 66 -3.73 -7.83 -6.47
C PHE A 66 -2.96 -6.55 -6.76
N GLY A 67 -2.00 -6.25 -5.90
CA GLY A 67 -1.05 -5.15 -6.07
C GLY A 67 0.35 -5.69 -6.36
N GLY A 68 1.11 -4.96 -7.18
CA GLY A 68 2.49 -5.32 -7.48
C GLY A 68 3.11 -4.49 -8.59
N ASN A 69 4.06 -5.08 -9.32
CA ASN A 69 4.81 -4.37 -10.35
C ASN A 69 4.56 -4.98 -11.72
N THR A 70 4.40 -4.13 -12.72
CA THR A 70 4.37 -4.56 -14.12
C THR A 70 5.81 -4.76 -14.62
N PRO A 71 6.03 -5.69 -15.55
CA PRO A 71 7.32 -5.86 -16.21
C PRO A 71 7.53 -4.79 -17.29
N LYS A 72 8.73 -4.75 -17.87
CA LYS A 72 8.97 -3.99 -19.12
C LYS A 72 8.05 -4.49 -20.24
N PRO A 73 7.64 -3.63 -21.19
CA PRO A 73 6.69 -4.03 -22.22
C PRO A 73 7.31 -5.03 -23.20
N PHE A 74 6.68 -6.19 -23.34
CA PHE A 74 6.88 -7.17 -24.42
C PHE A 74 5.55 -7.87 -24.73
N ARG A 75 5.49 -8.68 -25.79
CA ARG A 75 4.27 -9.20 -26.43
C ARG A 75 3.17 -9.68 -25.47
N ASP A 76 3.57 -10.33 -24.37
CA ASP A 76 2.65 -10.97 -23.42
C ASP A 76 2.73 -10.36 -22.00
N SER A 77 3.53 -9.31 -21.79
CA SER A 77 3.92 -8.84 -20.45
C SER A 77 2.87 -8.01 -19.72
N GLN A 78 1.80 -7.63 -20.42
CA GLN A 78 0.72 -6.80 -19.89
C GLN A 78 -0.62 -7.54 -19.79
N THR A 79 -0.63 -8.85 -20.12
CA THR A 79 -1.84 -9.68 -20.07
C THR A 79 -1.78 -10.62 -18.89
N LEU A 80 -2.91 -10.79 -18.22
CA LEU A 80 -3.13 -11.76 -17.16
C LEU A 80 -4.35 -12.60 -17.52
N THR A 81 -4.31 -13.91 -17.27
CA THR A 81 -5.49 -14.78 -17.43
C THR A 81 -6.01 -15.16 -16.06
N VAL A 82 -7.32 -15.02 -15.85
CA VAL A 82 -7.97 -15.25 -14.56
C VAL A 82 -9.09 -16.27 -14.69
N SER A 83 -9.19 -17.17 -13.71
CA SER A 83 -10.32 -18.07 -13.51
C SER A 83 -10.68 -18.06 -12.03
N ILE A 84 -11.97 -17.95 -11.71
CA ILE A 84 -12.47 -17.94 -10.33
C ILE A 84 -13.47 -19.09 -10.18
N ASP A 85 -13.33 -19.87 -9.10
CA ASP A 85 -14.23 -20.98 -8.74
C ASP A 85 -14.46 -22.02 -9.85
N GLY A 86 -13.44 -22.22 -10.70
CA GLY A 86 -13.51 -23.14 -11.84
C GLY A 86 -14.37 -22.64 -13.01
N ALA A 87 -14.83 -21.39 -12.98
CA ALA A 87 -15.47 -20.76 -14.12
C ALA A 87 -14.50 -20.63 -15.32
N PRO A 88 -15.02 -20.47 -16.57
CA PRO A 88 -14.16 -20.29 -17.73
C PRO A 88 -13.17 -19.13 -17.54
N SER A 89 -11.92 -19.36 -17.92
CA SER A 89 -10.87 -18.35 -17.84
C SER A 89 -11.12 -17.20 -18.81
N TYR A 90 -10.75 -15.99 -18.41
CA TYR A 90 -10.74 -14.81 -19.28
C TYR A 90 -9.43 -14.04 -19.17
N ASN A 91 -9.09 -13.33 -20.23
CA ASN A 91 -7.92 -12.46 -20.27
C ASN A 91 -8.30 -11.07 -19.77
N THR A 92 -7.38 -10.46 -19.03
CA THR A 92 -7.42 -9.06 -18.60
C THR A 92 -6.07 -8.40 -18.88
N SER A 93 -6.07 -7.07 -18.93
CA SER A 93 -4.87 -6.25 -19.06
C SER A 93 -4.62 -5.52 -17.74
N TYR A 94 -3.36 -5.19 -17.43
CA TYR A 94 -3.03 -4.30 -16.30
C TYR A 94 -3.41 -2.85 -16.56
N ASP A 95 -3.66 -2.50 -17.83
CA ASP A 95 -3.94 -1.15 -18.30
C ASP A 95 -2.91 -0.11 -17.84
N ASP A 96 -1.66 -0.56 -17.68
CA ASP A 96 -0.56 0.26 -17.24
C ASP A 96 -0.18 1.26 -18.35
N PRO A 97 -0.36 2.57 -18.13
CA PRO A 97 -0.09 3.58 -19.14
C PRO A 97 1.42 3.81 -19.34
N ARG A 98 2.28 3.40 -18.39
CA ARG A 98 3.73 3.65 -18.40
C ARG A 98 4.54 2.47 -17.85
N PRO A 99 4.50 1.27 -18.46
CA PRO A 99 5.29 0.14 -17.98
C PRO A 99 6.80 0.44 -18.09
N GLN A 100 7.63 0.10 -17.12
CA GLN A 100 7.33 -0.62 -15.88
C GLN A 100 6.84 0.33 -14.77
N SER A 101 5.73 -0.04 -14.12
CA SER A 101 5.16 0.67 -12.98
C SER A 101 5.28 -0.15 -11.69
N PHE A 102 5.32 0.55 -10.55
CA PHE A 102 5.41 -0.03 -9.21
C PHE A 102 4.10 0.15 -8.43
N HIS A 103 3.78 -0.80 -7.55
CA HIS A 103 2.60 -0.77 -6.69
C HIS A 103 1.27 -0.50 -7.44
N LEU A 104 1.17 -0.97 -8.68
CA LEU A 104 -0.04 -0.87 -9.48
C LEU A 104 -1.05 -1.93 -9.01
N GLN A 105 -2.34 -1.60 -9.01
CA GLN A 105 -3.40 -2.60 -8.94
C GLN A 105 -3.41 -3.38 -10.26
N LEU A 106 -2.92 -4.62 -10.23
CA LEU A 106 -2.78 -5.49 -11.39
C LEU A 106 -4.13 -6.07 -11.82
N TYR A 107 -5.02 -6.31 -10.86
CA TYR A 107 -6.30 -6.93 -11.13
C TYR A 107 -7.26 -6.71 -9.97
N GLN A 108 -8.56 -6.71 -10.27
CA GLN A 108 -9.63 -6.81 -9.29
C GLN A 108 -10.72 -7.74 -9.82
N SER A 109 -11.18 -8.65 -8.96
CA SER A 109 -12.29 -9.53 -9.30
C SER A 109 -13.60 -8.77 -9.41
N PRO A 110 -14.57 -9.30 -10.18
CA PRO A 110 -15.97 -8.94 -9.96
C PRO A 110 -16.38 -9.17 -8.51
N MET A 111 -17.49 -8.55 -8.11
CA MET A 111 -18.13 -8.88 -6.83
C MET A 111 -18.72 -10.30 -6.89
N LEU A 112 -18.38 -11.10 -5.90
CA LEU A 112 -18.77 -12.49 -5.75
C LEU A 112 -19.78 -12.62 -4.60
N PRO A 113 -20.57 -13.70 -4.56
CA PRO A 113 -21.33 -14.06 -3.36
C PRO A 113 -20.38 -14.23 -2.18
N GLU A 114 -20.82 -13.89 -0.97
CA GLU A 114 -19.99 -14.09 0.21
C GLU A 114 -19.60 -15.56 0.42
N GLY A 115 -18.32 -15.81 0.64
CA GLY A 115 -17.81 -17.14 0.98
C GLY A 115 -16.33 -17.30 0.70
N THR A 116 -15.88 -18.55 0.65
CA THR A 116 -14.55 -18.93 0.23
C THR A 116 -14.51 -19.14 -1.27
N HIS A 117 -13.56 -18.51 -1.94
CA HIS A 117 -13.33 -18.59 -3.38
C HIS A 117 -11.92 -19.09 -3.69
N ASN A 118 -11.78 -19.71 -4.85
CA ASN A 118 -10.50 -20.12 -5.42
C ASN A 118 -10.22 -19.29 -6.66
N ILE A 119 -9.06 -18.66 -6.72
CA ILE A 119 -8.62 -17.89 -7.88
C ILE A 119 -7.35 -18.51 -8.47
N THR A 120 -7.38 -18.69 -9.78
CA THR A 120 -6.25 -19.11 -10.59
C THR A 120 -5.84 -17.96 -11.48
N LEU A 121 -4.60 -17.52 -11.32
CA LEU A 121 -3.91 -16.58 -12.18
C LEU A 121 -2.96 -17.36 -13.08
N THR A 122 -3.04 -17.18 -14.40
CA THR A 122 -2.12 -17.77 -15.37
C THR A 122 -1.67 -16.71 -16.37
N HIS A 123 -0.72 -17.09 -17.24
CA HIS A 123 -0.14 -16.16 -18.20
C HIS A 123 0.64 -15.02 -17.55
N ILE A 124 1.19 -15.23 -16.35
CA ILE A 124 1.97 -14.21 -15.63
C ILE A 124 3.36 -14.13 -16.26
N ALA A 125 3.60 -13.10 -17.08
CA ALA A 125 4.85 -12.93 -17.83
C ALA A 125 5.72 -11.81 -17.23
N GLY A 126 6.52 -12.14 -16.22
CA GLY A 126 7.43 -11.19 -15.55
C GLY A 126 6.78 -10.26 -14.51
N THR A 127 5.45 -10.22 -14.43
CA THR A 127 4.71 -9.46 -13.41
C THR A 127 5.03 -9.95 -12.00
N ALA A 128 5.27 -9.01 -11.10
CA ALA A 128 5.59 -9.28 -9.71
C ALA A 128 4.37 -9.03 -8.81
N LEU A 129 4.07 -9.95 -7.90
CA LEU A 129 2.98 -9.87 -6.93
C LEU A 129 3.54 -9.48 -5.55
N ASP A 130 3.00 -8.43 -4.96
CA ASP A 130 3.41 -7.87 -3.66
C ASP A 130 2.36 -8.18 -2.58
N TYR A 131 1.09 -7.91 -2.88
CA TYR A 131 0.01 -8.17 -1.92
C TYR A 131 -1.31 -8.45 -2.61
N ALA A 132 -2.27 -8.94 -1.83
CA ALA A 132 -3.68 -8.94 -2.19
C ALA A 132 -4.51 -8.13 -1.21
N VAL A 133 -5.58 -7.53 -1.71
CA VAL A 133 -6.61 -6.87 -0.91
C VAL A 133 -7.92 -7.59 -1.12
N ILE A 134 -8.49 -8.11 -0.04
CA ILE A 134 -9.77 -8.80 -0.05
C ILE A 134 -10.85 -7.85 0.46
N THR A 135 -11.91 -7.65 -0.30
CA THR A 135 -13.10 -6.95 0.19
C THR A 135 -13.91 -7.93 1.05
N ALA A 136 -14.05 -7.63 2.34
CA ALA A 136 -14.79 -8.46 3.27
C ALA A 136 -16.31 -8.29 3.06
N GLY A 137 -17.03 -9.41 3.13
CA GLY A 137 -18.48 -9.44 3.28
C GLY A 137 -18.90 -9.31 4.76
N GLN A 138 -20.22 -9.32 5.01
CA GLN A 138 -20.79 -9.10 6.34
C GLN A 138 -20.41 -10.19 7.37
N ASN A 139 -20.20 -11.42 6.91
CA ASN A 139 -19.88 -12.60 7.69
C ASN A 139 -18.41 -13.04 7.54
N THR A 140 -17.61 -12.29 6.80
CA THR A 140 -16.19 -12.61 6.59
C THR A 140 -15.44 -12.53 7.92
N PRO A 141 -14.74 -13.60 8.35
CA PRO A 141 -14.02 -13.61 9.62
C PRO A 141 -12.85 -12.62 9.63
N LEU A 142 -12.91 -11.66 10.56
CA LEU A 142 -11.88 -10.62 10.71
C LEU A 142 -10.77 -11.01 11.70
N THR A 143 -10.95 -12.12 12.40
CA THR A 143 -10.01 -12.57 13.44
C THR A 143 -8.62 -12.81 12.87
N GLY A 144 -7.64 -12.07 13.41
CA GLY A 144 -6.25 -12.21 13.02
C GLY A 144 -5.92 -11.62 11.65
N LYS A 145 -6.89 -10.98 11.00
CA LYS A 145 -6.70 -10.29 9.72
C LYS A 145 -6.21 -8.87 9.94
N THR A 146 -5.52 -8.34 8.94
CA THR A 146 -5.11 -6.93 8.88
C THR A 146 -6.07 -6.19 7.98
N VAL A 147 -6.78 -5.21 8.52
CA VAL A 147 -7.59 -4.26 7.77
C VAL A 147 -6.66 -3.18 7.22
N ILE A 148 -6.79 -2.84 5.95
CA ILE A 148 -6.19 -1.64 5.35
C ILE A 148 -7.25 -0.56 5.21
N VAL A 149 -6.94 0.62 5.71
CA VAL A 149 -7.78 1.82 5.54
C VAL A 149 -7.08 2.77 4.59
N ASP A 150 -7.79 3.22 3.56
CA ASP A 150 -7.30 4.21 2.59
C ASP A 150 -7.40 5.63 3.14
N ASN A 151 -6.60 6.56 2.60
CA ASN A 151 -6.63 7.96 3.04
C ASN A 151 -7.93 8.71 2.73
N GLU A 152 -8.81 8.18 1.87
CA GLU A 152 -10.15 8.73 1.62
C GLU A 152 -11.22 8.12 2.53
N ASP A 153 -10.87 7.19 3.43
CA ASP A 153 -11.85 6.56 4.29
C ASP A 153 -12.49 7.58 5.26
N PRO A 154 -13.83 7.60 5.39
CA PRO A 154 -14.53 8.58 6.21
C PRO A 154 -14.25 8.48 7.71
N SER A 155 -13.64 7.40 8.19
CA SER A 155 -13.14 7.28 9.57
C SER A 155 -11.92 8.18 9.85
N ILE A 156 -11.26 8.68 8.79
CA ILE A 156 -10.16 9.63 8.88
C ILE A 156 -10.70 11.05 8.66
N ARG A 157 -10.48 11.91 9.67
CA ARG A 157 -10.83 13.32 9.60
C ARG A 157 -9.59 14.19 9.62
N PHE A 158 -9.27 14.78 8.48
CA PHE A 158 -8.21 15.78 8.35
C PHE A 158 -8.67 17.15 8.86
N ILE A 159 -7.77 17.86 9.55
CA ILE A 159 -7.99 19.17 10.16
C ILE A 159 -6.80 20.08 9.81
N GLY A 160 -7.09 21.24 9.23
CA GLY A 160 -6.09 22.21 8.81
C GLY A 160 -6.00 22.32 7.28
N SER A 161 -4.79 22.53 6.77
CA SER A 161 -4.52 22.81 5.35
C SER A 161 -4.12 21.56 4.57
N TRP A 162 -4.73 20.41 4.88
CA TRP A 162 -4.48 19.17 4.15
C TRP A 162 -4.99 19.28 2.71
N THR A 163 -4.19 18.82 1.77
CA THR A 163 -4.56 18.74 0.35
C THR A 163 -4.53 17.30 -0.10
N ARG A 164 -5.51 16.90 -0.91
CA ARG A 164 -5.53 15.61 -1.58
C ARG A 164 -4.62 15.65 -2.81
N ASN A 165 -3.86 14.58 -3.06
CA ASN A 165 -2.97 14.46 -4.21
C ASN A 165 -3.17 13.13 -4.94
N THR A 166 -3.16 13.15 -6.27
CA THR A 166 -3.30 11.98 -7.17
C THR A 166 -2.09 11.79 -8.09
N ASP A 167 -1.01 12.52 -7.85
CA ASP A 167 0.19 12.47 -8.66
C ASP A 167 0.91 11.12 -8.50
N LEU A 168 1.50 10.66 -9.61
CA LEU A 168 2.37 9.48 -9.60
C LEU A 168 3.67 9.78 -8.86
N LEU A 169 4.18 8.76 -8.16
CA LEU A 169 5.40 8.87 -7.36
C LEU A 169 6.50 8.03 -7.99
N PHE A 170 7.42 8.62 -8.78
CA PHE A 170 8.45 7.86 -9.53
C PHE A 170 7.96 6.51 -10.13
N GLN A 171 6.92 6.55 -10.96
CA GLN A 171 6.29 5.36 -11.59
C GLN A 171 5.58 4.40 -10.60
N SER A 172 5.44 4.80 -9.33
CA SER A 172 4.65 4.14 -8.30
C SER A 172 3.27 4.77 -8.17
N TYR A 173 2.26 3.92 -7.98
CA TYR A 173 0.89 4.33 -7.69
C TYR A 173 0.66 4.23 -6.18
N PRO A 174 0.13 5.28 -5.52
CA PRO A 174 -0.31 5.13 -4.15
C PRO A 174 -1.53 4.20 -4.10
N PHE A 175 -1.77 3.60 -2.93
CA PHE A 175 -2.96 2.79 -2.71
C PHE A 175 -4.22 3.61 -3.07
N HIS A 176 -5.11 3.01 -3.87
CA HIS A 176 -6.29 3.66 -4.44
C HIS A 176 -6.03 5.05 -5.09
N ASN A 177 -4.84 5.24 -5.64
CA ASN A 177 -4.46 6.39 -6.48
C ASN A 177 -4.56 7.75 -5.78
N SER A 178 -4.49 7.82 -4.45
CA SER A 178 -4.40 9.11 -3.77
C SER A 178 -3.56 9.11 -2.52
N THR A 179 -3.26 10.33 -2.03
CA THR A 179 -2.60 10.60 -0.76
C THR A 179 -3.15 11.91 -0.18
N HIS A 180 -2.90 12.15 1.11
CA HIS A 180 -3.16 13.44 1.75
C HIS A 180 -1.87 14.10 2.25
N GLN A 181 -1.80 15.43 2.13
CA GLN A 181 -0.58 16.19 2.39
C GLN A 181 -0.78 17.48 3.17
N SER A 182 0.14 17.82 4.09
CA SER A 182 0.18 19.09 4.79
C SER A 182 1.60 19.64 5.07
N THR A 183 1.88 20.86 4.62
CA THR A 183 3.12 21.58 4.96
C THR A 183 3.11 22.27 6.32
N THR A 184 1.98 22.25 7.03
CA THR A 184 1.67 23.26 8.04
C THR A 184 1.78 22.66 9.43
N GLN A 185 2.71 23.19 10.23
CA GLN A 185 2.79 22.86 11.65
C GLN A 185 1.43 23.16 12.33
N GLY A 186 0.95 22.22 13.12
CA GLY A 186 -0.35 22.31 13.78
C GLY A 186 -1.47 21.58 13.04
N ASP A 187 -1.31 21.26 11.75
CA ASP A 187 -2.26 20.42 11.04
C ASP A 187 -2.33 19.02 11.67
N SER A 188 -3.50 18.39 11.59
CA SER A 188 -3.72 17.10 12.24
C SER A 188 -4.72 16.25 11.49
N PHE A 189 -4.75 14.95 11.78
CA PHE A 189 -5.88 14.11 11.45
C PHE A 189 -6.27 13.25 12.65
N ILE A 190 -7.55 12.88 12.69
CA ILE A 190 -8.11 11.99 13.69
C ILE A 190 -8.53 10.72 12.98
N PHE A 191 -8.16 9.58 13.55
CA PHE A 191 -8.57 8.27 13.08
C PHE A 191 -9.16 7.47 14.23
N ARG A 192 -10.33 6.86 13.99
CA ARG A 192 -11.00 5.99 14.95
C ARG A 192 -11.06 4.58 14.40
N PHE A 193 -10.69 3.61 15.22
CA PHE A 193 -10.64 2.21 14.81
C PHE A 193 -10.94 1.28 15.98
N SER A 194 -11.30 0.05 15.66
CA SER A 194 -11.44 -1.03 16.63
C SER A 194 -10.40 -2.10 16.33
N GLY A 195 -9.62 -2.54 17.32
CA GLY A 195 -8.56 -3.52 17.04
C GLY A 195 -7.61 -3.76 18.19
N THR A 196 -6.46 -4.37 17.88
CA THR A 196 -5.41 -4.70 18.85
C THR A 196 -4.03 -4.16 18.45
N SER A 197 -3.93 -3.60 17.25
CA SER A 197 -2.73 -2.97 16.75
C SER A 197 -3.06 -1.91 15.71
N LEU A 198 -2.10 -1.04 15.46
CA LEU A 198 -2.17 0.06 14.51
C LEU A 198 -0.79 0.28 13.89
N ASN A 199 -0.73 0.32 12.56
CA ASN A 199 0.43 0.82 11.81
C ASN A 199 0.01 1.97 10.90
N ILE A 200 0.85 3.00 10.78
CA ILE A 200 0.63 4.14 9.88
C ILE A 200 1.79 4.19 8.89
N TYR A 201 1.46 4.12 7.60
CA TYR A 201 2.46 4.13 6.53
C TYR A 201 2.37 5.37 5.67
N GLY A 202 3.50 6.07 5.52
CA GLY A 202 3.68 7.29 4.74
C GLY A 202 4.60 7.11 3.53
N ILE A 203 4.97 8.24 2.91
CA ILE A 203 6.04 8.32 1.91
C ILE A 203 7.12 9.27 2.44
N MET A 204 8.34 8.77 2.55
CA MET A 204 9.48 9.56 3.03
C MET A 204 10.33 10.04 1.86
N ASP A 205 10.52 11.36 1.73
CA ASP A 205 11.37 11.96 0.70
C ASP A 205 12.80 12.12 1.26
N TRP A 206 13.70 11.26 0.80
CA TRP A 206 15.11 11.28 1.19
C TRP A 206 15.97 12.18 0.31
N ALA A 207 15.43 12.84 -0.71
CA ALA A 207 16.20 13.72 -1.59
C ALA A 207 16.36 15.13 -1.01
N ASN A 208 15.47 15.56 -0.11
CA ASN A 208 15.45 16.91 0.45
C ASN A 208 15.93 16.95 1.90
N LEU A 209 16.89 17.82 2.21
CA LEU A 209 17.48 17.95 3.55
C LEU A 209 16.60 18.74 4.52
N GLY A 210 16.52 18.28 5.77
CA GLY A 210 15.72 18.91 6.81
C GLY A 210 15.13 17.94 7.84
N THR A 211 14.00 18.29 8.44
CA THR A 211 13.33 17.49 9.46
C THR A 211 11.81 17.64 9.45
N VAL A 212 11.14 16.50 9.56
CA VAL A 212 9.72 16.42 9.91
C VAL A 212 9.56 15.81 11.29
N SER A 213 8.65 16.34 12.09
CA SER A 213 8.24 15.73 13.36
C SER A 213 6.73 15.62 13.44
N ALA A 214 6.25 14.50 13.98
CA ALA A 214 4.85 14.25 14.21
C ALA A 214 4.64 13.77 15.66
N SER A 215 3.51 14.14 16.24
CA SER A 215 3.05 13.56 17.50
C SER A 215 1.85 12.66 17.25
N TYR A 216 1.83 11.51 17.92
CA TYR A 216 0.82 10.47 17.84
C TYR A 216 0.21 10.32 19.23
N THR A 217 -1.01 10.80 19.40
CA THR A 217 -1.78 10.68 20.64
C THR A 217 -2.79 9.56 20.48
N LEU A 218 -2.50 8.41 21.08
CA LEU A 218 -3.36 7.23 21.05
C LEU A 218 -4.01 7.08 22.42
N ASP A 219 -5.34 7.18 22.46
CA ASP A 219 -6.15 7.09 23.70
C ASP A 219 -5.67 8.01 24.83
N GLY A 220 -5.22 9.21 24.45
CA GLY A 220 -4.69 10.22 25.37
C GLY A 220 -3.20 10.08 25.72
N ALA A 221 -2.54 8.99 25.32
CA ALA A 221 -1.10 8.83 25.47
C ALA A 221 -0.35 9.35 24.23
N THR A 222 0.48 10.38 24.42
CA THR A 222 1.22 11.01 23.32
C THR A 222 2.64 10.47 23.21
N THR A 223 3.03 10.13 21.99
CA THR A 223 4.43 9.88 21.59
C THR A 223 4.80 10.81 20.46
N SER A 224 6.08 11.17 20.34
CA SER A 224 6.57 12.03 19.26
C SER A 224 7.67 11.32 18.50
N GLN A 225 7.62 11.42 17.17
CA GLN A 225 8.68 10.93 16.29
C GLN A 225 9.25 12.09 15.48
N THR A 226 10.52 11.98 15.14
CA THR A 226 11.22 12.94 14.31
C THR A 226 12.01 12.19 13.24
N TYR A 227 11.85 12.63 11.99
CA TYR A 227 12.43 12.03 10.80
C TYR A 227 13.35 13.06 10.14
N PRO A 228 14.63 13.12 10.56
CA PRO A 228 15.61 14.01 9.94
C PRO A 228 16.19 13.39 8.67
N VAL A 229 16.30 14.20 7.62
CA VAL A 229 17.12 13.90 6.45
C VAL A 229 18.31 14.85 6.46
N THR A 230 19.48 14.30 6.68
CA THR A 230 20.74 15.04 6.69
C THR A 230 21.66 14.50 5.60
N THR A 231 22.77 15.19 5.35
CA THR A 231 23.82 14.72 4.44
C THR A 231 24.50 13.42 4.91
N SER A 232 24.26 13.00 6.15
CA SER A 232 24.71 11.74 6.73
C SER A 232 23.64 10.64 6.74
N SER A 233 22.40 10.93 6.34
CA SER A 233 21.37 9.90 6.21
C SER A 233 21.76 8.97 5.06
N SER A 234 21.85 7.65 5.31
CA SER A 234 22.26 6.68 4.29
C SER A 234 21.39 6.74 3.03
N LYS A 235 20.07 6.81 3.20
CA LYS A 235 19.11 6.94 2.09
C LYS A 235 19.30 8.21 1.24
N TYR A 236 19.76 9.29 1.86
CA TYR A 236 20.14 10.51 1.13
C TYR A 236 21.42 10.27 0.33
N GLN A 237 22.44 9.66 0.93
CA GLN A 237 23.73 9.36 0.28
C GLN A 237 23.56 8.38 -0.90
N ASP A 238 22.66 7.41 -0.75
CA ASP A 238 22.35 6.40 -1.77
C ASP A 238 21.45 6.94 -2.89
N ASN A 239 21.03 8.21 -2.83
CA ASN A 239 20.05 8.82 -3.75
C ASN A 239 18.76 7.99 -3.87
N THR A 240 18.24 7.50 -2.73
CA THR A 240 17.01 6.68 -2.71
C THR A 240 15.78 7.44 -3.21
N ASN A 241 15.78 8.78 -3.12
CA ASN A 241 14.61 9.64 -3.39
C ASN A 241 13.43 9.25 -2.48
N ASP A 242 12.26 8.95 -3.04
CA ASP A 242 11.07 8.62 -2.27
C ASP A 242 11.11 7.16 -1.79
N GLN A 243 10.89 6.95 -0.50
CA GLN A 243 10.61 5.65 0.09
C GLN A 243 9.11 5.50 0.34
N TYR A 244 8.49 4.61 -0.44
CA TYR A 244 7.10 4.16 -0.25
C TYR A 244 6.96 3.30 0.99
N ASN A 245 5.72 3.18 1.48
CA ASN A 245 5.38 2.31 2.60
C ASN A 245 6.28 2.55 3.83
N PHE A 246 6.67 3.80 4.07
CA PHE A 246 7.51 4.16 5.20
C PHE A 246 6.70 4.09 6.49
N LEU A 247 7.05 3.19 7.40
CA LEU A 247 6.38 3.07 8.69
C LEU A 247 6.64 4.32 9.54
N LEU A 248 5.61 5.14 9.70
CA LEU A 248 5.66 6.36 10.49
C LEU A 248 5.43 6.07 11.97
N TYR A 249 4.43 5.25 12.27
CA TYR A 249 4.06 4.91 13.64
C TYR A 249 3.52 3.49 13.72
N SER A 250 3.81 2.82 14.83
CA SER A 250 3.33 1.47 15.10
C SER A 250 3.02 1.31 16.58
N ASN A 251 1.92 0.62 16.86
CA ASN A 251 1.62 0.06 18.16
C ASN A 251 0.97 -1.32 17.97
N THR A 252 1.63 -2.38 18.44
CA THR A 252 1.21 -3.77 18.21
C THR A 252 0.61 -4.45 19.45
N SER A 253 0.36 -3.71 20.52
CA SER A 253 -0.03 -4.26 21.81
C SER A 253 -1.13 -3.44 22.48
N LEU A 254 -2.18 -3.12 21.72
CA LEU A 254 -3.37 -2.46 22.23
C LEU A 254 -4.32 -3.49 22.85
N THR A 255 -5.03 -3.06 23.89
CA THR A 255 -6.17 -3.81 24.40
C THR A 255 -7.27 -3.83 23.34
N ALA A 256 -7.92 -4.97 23.12
CA ALA A 256 -9.03 -5.04 22.19
C ALA A 256 -10.13 -4.04 22.57
N GLY A 257 -10.54 -3.20 21.61
CA GLY A 257 -11.59 -2.21 21.80
C GLY A 257 -11.51 -1.10 20.77
N ASP A 258 -12.30 -0.05 21.02
CA ASP A 258 -12.28 1.16 20.23
C ASP A 258 -11.15 2.09 20.68
N HIS A 259 -10.44 2.63 19.71
CA HIS A 259 -9.30 3.49 19.90
C HIS A 259 -9.48 4.79 19.12
N THR A 260 -8.89 5.86 19.63
CA THR A 260 -8.77 7.13 18.91
C THR A 260 -7.31 7.52 18.82
N LEU A 261 -6.84 7.65 17.59
CA LEU A 261 -5.56 8.23 17.26
C LEU A 261 -5.74 9.67 16.79
N VAL A 262 -4.96 10.58 17.35
CA VAL A 262 -4.77 11.94 16.82
C VAL A 262 -3.31 12.08 16.40
N VAL A 263 -3.08 12.37 15.12
CA VAL A 263 -1.76 12.68 14.58
C VAL A 263 -1.65 14.17 14.34
N ASN A 264 -0.60 14.80 14.84
CA ASN A 264 -0.34 16.22 14.66
C ASN A 264 1.04 16.46 14.05
N VAL A 265 1.09 17.33 13.05
CA VAL A 265 2.32 17.83 12.44
C VAL A 265 2.99 18.80 13.42
N ALA A 266 4.00 18.30 14.13
CA ALA A 266 4.68 19.05 15.17
C ALA A 266 5.77 20.00 14.61
N LYS A 267 6.42 19.60 13.51
CA LYS A 267 7.46 20.41 12.87
C LYS A 267 7.64 20.01 11.41
N CYS A 268 7.88 21.00 10.54
CA CYS A 268 8.29 20.79 9.16
C CYS A 268 9.32 21.84 8.74
N VAL A 269 10.57 21.44 8.51
CA VAL A 269 11.65 22.35 8.10
C VAL A 269 12.53 21.67 7.07
N GLY A 270 12.64 22.23 5.86
CA GLY A 270 13.64 21.85 4.85
C GLY A 270 13.40 20.49 4.15
N THR A 271 12.98 19.46 4.88
CA THR A 271 12.54 18.18 4.32
C THR A 271 11.10 18.26 3.96
N THR A 272 10.79 17.51 2.94
CA THR A 272 9.45 17.05 2.67
C THR A 272 9.22 15.67 3.32
N LEU A 273 8.07 15.42 3.95
CA LEU A 273 7.45 14.09 3.84
C LEU A 273 6.55 14.29 2.62
N SER A 274 6.67 13.56 1.52
CA SER A 274 5.94 13.91 0.29
C SER A 274 5.56 12.77 -0.64
N ALA A 275 4.39 12.93 -1.25
CA ALA A 275 4.02 12.46 -2.57
C ALA A 275 4.42 13.50 -3.67
N CYS A 276 5.69 13.49 -4.10
CA CYS A 276 6.32 14.09 -5.31
C CYS A 276 6.35 15.60 -5.69
N HIS A 277 7.25 15.85 -6.66
CA HIS A 277 8.17 16.97 -6.98
C HIS A 277 7.78 17.82 -8.21
N GLU A 278 8.28 19.07 -8.29
CA GLU A 278 8.28 19.93 -9.50
C GLU A 278 9.68 20.55 -9.71
N ARG A 279 10.25 20.47 -10.93
CA ARG A 279 11.46 21.23 -11.33
C ARG A 279 11.04 22.53 -12.02
N ALA A 280 11.32 23.68 -11.40
CA ALA A 280 12.04 24.81 -11.99
C ALA A 280 12.17 25.97 -10.98
N GLY A 281 13.41 26.42 -10.74
CA GLY A 281 13.77 27.82 -10.48
C GLY A 281 13.14 28.57 -9.30
N ALA A 282 14.03 29.02 -8.40
CA ALA A 282 13.87 30.08 -7.38
C ALA A 282 13.50 29.66 -5.94
N CYS A 283 14.17 30.33 -5.00
CA CYS A 283 14.45 29.91 -3.63
C CYS A 283 13.42 30.46 -2.60
N LYS A 284 13.27 29.74 -1.48
CA LYS A 284 12.73 30.13 -0.15
C LYS A 284 11.20 30.07 0.08
N ARG A 285 10.75 28.93 0.63
CA ARG A 285 9.79 28.75 1.75
C ARG A 285 9.68 27.24 2.05
N GLY A 286 9.54 26.85 3.32
CA GLY A 286 9.66 25.47 3.79
C GLY A 286 8.82 24.45 3.01
N MET A 287 9.40 23.28 2.73
CA MET A 287 8.81 22.21 1.93
C MET A 287 7.89 21.31 2.80
N PRO A 288 6.81 20.68 2.24
CA PRO A 288 5.71 19.98 2.94
C PRO A 288 5.94 18.79 3.89
N VAL A 289 5.06 18.50 4.85
CA VAL A 289 4.84 17.12 5.36
C VAL A 289 3.72 16.48 4.54
N ARG A 290 3.71 15.18 4.29
CA ARG A 290 2.65 14.49 3.57
C ARG A 290 2.52 13.09 4.14
N PHE A 291 1.33 12.71 4.57
CA PHE A 291 1.04 11.41 5.15
C PHE A 291 0.24 10.62 4.13
N LEU A 292 0.80 9.53 3.64
CA LEU A 292 -0.06 8.41 3.31
C LEU A 292 -0.55 7.86 4.66
N ALA A 293 -1.79 7.42 4.71
CA ALA A 293 -2.32 6.69 5.85
C ALA A 293 -2.92 5.42 5.26
N CYS A 294 -2.06 4.47 4.87
CA CYS A 294 -2.50 3.08 4.87
C CYS A 294 -2.47 2.67 6.33
N ILE A 295 -3.64 2.52 6.93
CA ILE A 295 -3.73 2.14 8.33
C ILE A 295 -3.98 0.65 8.41
N GLY A 296 -2.98 -0.08 8.92
CA GLY A 296 -3.07 -1.51 9.20
C GLY A 296 -3.65 -1.73 10.59
N VAL A 297 -4.88 -2.24 10.70
CA VAL A 297 -5.50 -2.60 11.99
C VAL A 297 -5.64 -4.11 12.07
N LYS A 298 -5.13 -4.74 13.14
CA LYS A 298 -5.34 -6.16 13.37
C LYS A 298 -6.54 -6.38 14.27
N GLU A 299 -7.58 -7.02 13.74
CA GLU A 299 -8.76 -7.39 14.51
C GLU A 299 -8.60 -8.75 15.21
N ARG A 300 -9.33 -8.93 16.32
CA ARG A 300 -9.43 -10.20 17.08
C ARG A 300 -10.89 -10.65 17.10
N ALA A 301 -11.09 -11.97 17.20
CA ALA A 301 -12.39 -12.60 17.42
C ALA A 301 -13.18 -11.94 18.58
N PRO A 302 -14.52 -11.84 18.45
CA PRO A 302 -15.36 -11.70 19.63
C PRO A 302 -15.13 -12.90 20.56
N ALA A 303 -15.11 -12.63 21.87
CA ALA A 303 -14.98 -13.64 22.93
C ALA A 303 -16.23 -14.53 23.03
#